data_AF-A0A920CGM6-F1
#
_entry.id   AF-A0A920CGM6-F1
#
_cell.length_a   1.000
_cell.length_b   1.000
_cell.length_c   1.000
_cell.angle_alpha   90.00
_cell.angle_beta   90.00
_cell.angle_gamma   90.00
#
_symmetry.space_group_name_H-M   'P 1'
#
loop_
_entity.id
_entity.type
_entity.pdbx_description
1 polymer ?
#
loop_
_entity_poly.entity_id
_entity_poly.type
_entity_poly.pdbx_seq_one_letter_code
_entity_poly.pdbx_strand_id
1 'polypeptide(L)' 'MTQKGLFKRLQDEGIPEASYSHEGGLPNERLCVEWKNNLWYVYYSERGIRTSEKDFLIEEIACQYFYQEIIRMVK' A
#
# COMPACT_ATOMS: atom_id res chain seq x y z
N MET A 1 -2.14 -3.78 -12.43
CA MET A 1 -0.88 -3.00 -12.29
C MET A 1 0.00 -3.74 -11.30
N THR A 2 1.30 -3.89 -11.57
CA THR A 2 2.23 -4.55 -10.62
C THR A 2 2.63 -3.59 -9.49
N GLN A 3 3.19 -4.11 -8.41
CA GLN A 3 3.71 -3.36 -7.28
C GLN A 3 4.74 -2.33 -7.74
N LYS A 4 5.67 -2.74 -8.61
CA LYS A 4 6.66 -1.82 -9.20
C LYS A 4 5.99 -0.71 -10.03
N GLY A 5 4.97 -1.04 -10.81
CA GLY A 5 4.20 -0.08 -11.59
C GLY A 5 3.43 0.92 -10.71
N LEU A 6 2.89 0.46 -9.59
CA LEU A 6 2.21 1.27 -8.59
C LEU A 6 3.15 2.34 -8.02
N PHE A 7 4.31 1.95 -7.48
CA PHE A 7 5.20 2.91 -6.83
C PHE A 7 5.78 3.93 -7.80
N LYS A 8 6.11 3.50 -9.03
CA LYS A 8 6.51 4.43 -10.09
C LYS A 8 5.41 5.47 -10.34
N ARG A 9 4.15 5.04 -10.46
CA ARG A 9 3.02 5.94 -10.66
C ARG A 9 2.86 6.93 -9.50
N LEU A 10 2.97 6.48 -8.25
CA LEU A 10 2.86 7.34 -7.07
C LEU A 10 3.95 8.42 -7.06
N GLN A 11 5.17 8.06 -7.44
CA GLN A 11 6.28 9.01 -7.60
C GLN A 11 5.99 10.01 -8.73
N ASP A 12 5.55 9.53 -9.90
CA ASP A 12 5.20 10.38 -11.05
C ASP A 12 4.04 11.35 -10.74
N GLU A 13 3.12 10.96 -9.86
CA GLU A 13 2.01 11.80 -9.37
C GLU A 13 2.40 12.70 -8.18
N GLY A 14 3.65 12.63 -7.70
CA GLY A 14 4.15 13.46 -6.60
C GLY A 14 3.59 13.09 -5.23
N ILE A 15 3.11 11.86 -5.04
CA ILE A 15 2.64 11.39 -3.73
C ILE A 15 3.84 11.25 -2.78
N PRO A 16 3.79 11.84 -1.57
CA PRO A 16 4.91 11.78 -0.63
C PRO A 16 5.29 10.33 -0.28
N GLU A 17 6.58 9.99 -0.38
CA GLU A 17 7.09 8.65 -0.01
C GLU A 17 6.84 8.32 1.47
N ALA A 18 6.68 9.34 2.32
CA ALA A 18 6.32 9.16 3.71
C ALA A 18 4.89 8.61 3.91
N SER A 19 4.01 8.70 2.91
CA SER A 19 2.62 8.23 2.99
C SER A 19 2.46 6.74 2.71
N TYR A 20 3.51 6.07 2.20
CA TYR A 20 3.42 4.66 1.80
C TYR A 20 4.67 3.83 2.11
N SER A 21 4.51 2.50 2.06
CA SER A 21 5.60 1.53 2.18
C SER A 21 5.44 0.37 1.22
N HIS A 22 6.53 0.05 0.52
CA HIS A 22 6.66 -1.11 -0.36
C HIS A 22 7.21 -2.38 0.30
N GLU A 23 7.80 -2.25 1.50
CA GLU A 23 8.46 -3.34 2.23
C GLU A 23 7.54 -4.02 3.25
N GLY A 24 6.30 -3.51 3.42
CA GLY A 24 5.42 -3.93 4.50
C GLY A 24 5.91 -3.46 5.87
N GLY A 25 5.78 -4.32 6.88
CA GLY A 25 6.16 -4.03 8.26
C GLY A 25 5.14 -3.18 9.05
N LEU A 26 5.66 -2.35 9.95
CA LEU A 26 4.86 -1.45 10.80
C LEU A 26 5.43 0.00 10.81
N PRO A 27 5.74 0.60 9.64
CA PRO A 27 6.18 1.99 9.58
C PRO A 27 5.06 2.92 10.07
N ASN A 28 5.39 3.96 10.85
CA ASN A 28 4.36 4.82 11.40
C ASN A 28 3.66 5.64 10.30
N GLU A 29 2.33 5.67 10.35
CA GLU A 29 1.43 6.50 9.54
C GLU A 29 1.54 6.27 8.02
N ARG A 30 1.77 5.02 7.59
CA ARG A 30 1.91 4.67 6.16
C ARG A 30 0.94 3.61 5.68
N LEU A 31 0.44 3.79 4.46
CA LEU A 31 -0.25 2.72 3.74
C LEU A 31 0.77 1.73 3.18
N CYS A 32 0.60 0.46 3.49
CA CYS A 32 1.57 -0.59 3.19
C CYS A 32 0.94 -1.63 2.24
N VAL A 33 1.75 -2.16 1.33
CA VAL A 33 1.44 -3.38 0.58
C VAL A 33 2.53 -4.42 0.82
N GLU A 34 2.15 -5.64 1.17
CA GLU A 34 3.07 -6.71 1.55
C GLU A 34 2.64 -8.03 0.91
N TRP A 35 3.58 -8.76 0.31
CA TRP A 35 3.36 -10.15 -0.10
C TRP A 35 3.82 -11.11 1.01
N LYS A 36 2.88 -11.87 1.57
CA LYS A 36 3.15 -12.82 2.67
C LYS A 36 2.17 -13.98 2.62
N ASN A 37 2.60 -15.18 3.00
CA ASN A 37 1.72 -16.36 3.07
C ASN A 37 0.88 -16.60 1.78
N ASN A 38 1.46 -16.35 0.61
CA ASN A 38 0.79 -16.44 -0.69
C ASN A 38 -0.42 -15.49 -0.87
N LEU A 39 -0.45 -14.40 -0.11
CA LEU A 39 -1.45 -13.35 -0.21
C LEU A 39 -0.78 -11.97 -0.25
N TRP A 40 -1.44 -11.04 -0.94
CA TRP A 40 -1.13 -9.62 -0.90
C TRP A 40 -1.96 -8.97 0.18
N TYR A 41 -1.31 -8.33 1.14
CA TYR A 41 -1.95 -7.53 2.18
C TYR A 41 -1.82 -6.06 1.86
N VAL A 42 -2.92 -5.33 1.95
CA VAL A 42 -2.94 -3.86 1.97
C VAL A 42 -3.50 -3.43 3.31
N TYR A 43 -2.75 -2.62 4.06
CA TYR A 43 -3.13 -2.14 5.39
C TYR A 43 -2.53 -0.77 5.65
N TYR A 44 -3.14 -0.03 6.57
CA TYR A 44 -2.53 1.16 7.12
C TYR A 44 -1.78 0.78 8.40
N SER A 45 -0.54 1.26 8.55
CA SER A 45 0.24 1.04 9.75
C SER A 45 0.17 2.29 10.63
N GLU A 46 -0.56 2.18 11.74
CA GLU A 46 -0.81 3.27 12.67
C GLU A 46 -0.27 2.88 14.05
N ARG A 47 0.71 3.64 14.55
CA ARG A 47 1.26 3.47 15.91
C ARG A 47 1.69 2.02 16.22
N GLY A 48 2.28 1.34 15.23
CA GLY A 48 2.76 -0.03 15.37
C GLY A 48 1.68 -1.11 15.23
N ILE A 49 0.49 -0.77 14.74
CA ILE A 49 -0.62 -1.69 14.54
C ILE A 49 -1.07 -1.62 13.09
N ARG A 50 -1.46 -2.76 12.50
CA ARG A 50 -2.13 -2.81 11.20
C ARG A 50 -3.61 -2.51 11.37
N THR A 51 -4.10 -1.49 10.68
CA THR A 51 -5.51 -1.12 10.62
C THR A 51 -5.99 -1.19 9.17
N SER A 52 -7.32 -1.33 8.99
CA SER A 52 -7.95 -1.39 7.66
C SER A 52 -7.34 -2.44 6.72
N GLU A 53 -6.86 -3.55 7.28
CA GLU A 53 -6.19 -4.62 6.53
C GLU A 53 -7.17 -5.34 5.60
N LYS A 54 -6.72 -5.61 4.37
CA LYS A 54 -7.38 -6.49 3.41
C LYS A 54 -6.36 -7.36 2.70
N ASP A 55 -6.74 -8.60 2.44
CA ASP A 55 -5.96 -9.57 1.69
C ASP A 55 -6.52 -9.76 0.26
N PHE A 56 -5.61 -10.11 -0.66
CA PHE A 56 -5.91 -10.36 -2.06
C PHE A 56 -5.04 -11.49 -2.59
N LEU A 57 -5.62 -12.33 -3.45
CA LEU A 57 -4.88 -13.40 -4.15
C LEU A 57 -4.05 -12.88 -5.33
N ILE A 58 -4.47 -11.76 -5.92
CA ILE A 58 -3.96 -11.25 -7.19
C ILE A 58 -3.28 -9.90 -6.95
N GLU A 59 -2.02 -9.78 -7.37
CA GLU A 59 -1.18 -8.57 -7.20
C GLU A 59 -1.87 -7.34 -7.78
N GLU A 60 -2.44 -7.46 -8.97
CA GLU A 60 -3.06 -6.36 -9.68
C GLU A 60 -4.27 -5.79 -8.94
N ILE A 61 -5.02 -6.65 -8.24
CA ILE A 61 -6.18 -6.24 -7.45
C ILE A 61 -5.69 -5.51 -6.19
N ALA A 62 -4.68 -6.05 -5.50
CA ALA A 62 -4.08 -5.41 -4.34
C ALA A 62 -3.52 -4.02 -4.68
N CYS A 63 -2.77 -3.91 -5.78
CA CYS A 63 -2.18 -2.65 -6.21
C CYS A 63 -3.24 -1.64 -6.65
N GLN A 64 -4.33 -2.10 -7.28
CA GLN A 64 -5.45 -1.23 -7.65
C GLN A 64 -6.19 -0.72 -6.41
N TYR A 65 -6.41 -1.58 -5.42
CA TYR A 65 -7.00 -1.19 -4.13
C TYR A 65 -6.11 -0.20 -3.39
N PHE A 66 -4.82 -0.49 -3.28
CA PHE A 66 -3.83 0.39 -2.67
C PHE A 66 -3.86 1.79 -3.27
N TYR A 67 -3.83 1.89 -4.61
CA TYR A 67 -3.87 3.16 -5.31
C TYR A 67 -5.15 3.95 -5.00
N GLN A 68 -6.30 3.28 -4.94
CA GLN A 68 -7.56 3.95 -4.58
C GLN A 68 -7.52 4.49 -3.15
N GLU A 69 -7.00 3.72 -2.20
CA GLU A 69 -6.92 4.12 -0.80
C GLU A 69 -5.96 5.30 -0.60
N ILE A 70 -4.76 5.26 -1.18
CA ILE A 70 -3.81 6.36 -1.00
C ILE A 70 -4.30 7.66 -1.62
N ILE A 71 -4.96 7.60 -2.78
CA ILE A 71 -5.56 8.78 -3.41
C ILE A 71 -6.69 9.37 -2.55
N ARG A 72 -7.46 8.53 -1.83
CA ARG A 72 -8.48 9.00 -0.87
C ARG A 72 -7.89 9.64 0.38
N MET A 73 -6.66 9.26 0.77
CA MET A 73 -5.99 9.80 1.96
C MET A 73 -5.31 11.14 1.68
N VAL A 74 -4.83 11.35 0.46
CA VAL A 74 -4.02 12.53 0.08
C VAL A 74 -4.77 13.61 -0.69
N LYS A 75 -6.00 13.33 -1.16
CA LYS A 75 -6.89 14.30 -1.82
C LYS A 75 -8.13 14.55 -0.99
#